data_AF-A0AAU5DAC6-F1
#
_entry.id   AF-A0AAU5DAC6-F1
#
_cell.length_a   1.000
_cell.length_b   1.000
_cell.length_c   1.000
_cell.angle_alpha   90.00
_cell.angle_beta   90.00
_cell.angle_gamma   90.00
#
_symmetry.space_group_name_H-M   'P 1'
#
loop_
_entity.id
_entity.type
_entity.pdbx_description
1 polymer ?
#
loop_
_entity_poly.entity_id
_entity_poly.type
_entity_poly.pdbx_seq_one_letter_code
_entity_poly.pdbx_strand_id
1 'polypeptide(L)' 'MAETATDPVCGMTVEDSPTTPRITYQGRTYLFCSTACKDRFTADPDQYTEEER' A
#
# COMPACT_ATOMS: atom_id res chain seq x y z
N MET A 1 7.44 14.66 11.49
CA MET A 1 6.36 14.80 10.50
C MET A 1 5.94 13.39 10.18
N ALA A 2 4.70 13.00 10.46
CA ALA A 2 4.20 11.67 10.11
C ALA A 2 3.78 11.73 8.63
N GLU A 3 4.40 10.91 7.80
CA GLU A 3 4.10 10.77 6.38
C GLU A 3 2.95 9.77 6.22
N THR A 4 1.71 10.26 6.33
CA THR A 4 0.57 9.38 6.08
C THR A 4 0.49 9.01 4.60
N ALA A 5 0.28 7.73 4.32
CA ALA A 5 0.00 7.21 2.99
C ALA A 5 -1.44 6.73 2.90
N THR A 6 -1.93 6.59 1.68
CA THR A 6 -3.26 6.04 1.44
C THR A 6 -3.12 4.59 1.00
N ASP A 7 -3.83 3.70 1.70
CA ASP A 7 -3.91 2.29 1.33
C ASP A 7 -4.63 2.17 -0.03
N PRO A 8 -4.00 1.62 -1.08
CA PRO A 8 -4.59 1.57 -2.42
C PRO A 8 -5.73 0.55 -2.55
N VAL A 9 -5.89 -0.35 -1.56
CA VAL A 9 -6.92 -1.39 -1.55
C VAL A 9 -8.22 -0.90 -0.93
N CYS A 10 -8.14 -0.16 0.17
CA CYS A 10 -9.31 0.31 0.93
C CYS A 10 -9.48 1.84 0.96
N GLY A 11 -8.51 2.61 0.48
CA GLY A 11 -8.54 4.08 0.50
C GLY A 11 -8.34 4.69 1.88
N MET A 12 -7.99 3.89 2.88
CA MET A 12 -7.81 4.35 4.25
C MET A 12 -6.44 5.03 4.42
N THR A 13 -6.41 6.15 5.14
CA THR A 13 -5.16 6.79 5.52
C THR A 13 -4.44 5.94 6.57
N VAL A 14 -3.20 5.58 6.27
CA VAL A 14 -2.32 4.78 7.09
C VAL A 14 -1.08 5.60 7.41
N GLU A 15 -0.69 5.60 8.67
CA GLU A 15 0.55 6.26 9.10
C GLU A 15 1.76 5.45 8.63
N ASP A 16 2.73 6.12 8.00
CA ASP A 16 4.03 5.51 7.80
C ASP A 16 4.66 5.29 9.17
N SER A 17 4.74 4.03 9.56
CA SER A 17 5.41 3.66 10.80
C SER A 17 6.25 2.43 10.54
N PRO A 18 7.40 2.26 11.22
CA PRO A 18 8.27 1.10 11.05
C PRO A 18 7.52 -0.23 11.28
N THR A 19 6.42 -0.20 12.02
CA THR A 19 5.52 -1.33 12.29
C THR A 19 4.43 -1.52 11.23
N THR A 20 4.16 -0.53 10.39
CA THR A 20 3.11 -0.57 9.37
C THR A 20 3.50 -1.54 8.24
N PRO A 21 2.60 -2.44 7.84
CA PRO A 21 2.87 -3.34 6.73
C PRO A 21 3.04 -2.55 5.43
N ARG A 22 4.21 -2.68 4.82
CA ARG A 22 4.57 -2.06 3.54
C ARG A 22 5.10 -3.09 2.55
N ILE A 23 4.93 -2.83 1.27
CA ILE A 23 5.52 -3.61 0.18
C ILE A 23 6.20 -2.67 -0.81
N THR A 24 7.34 -3.09 -1.34
CA THR A 24 7.98 -2.39 -2.45
C THR A 24 7.62 -3.12 -3.73
N TYR A 25 6.86 -2.45 -4.60
CA TYR A 25 6.44 -2.98 -5.91
C TYR A 25 6.77 -1.96 -6.99
N GLN A 26 7.39 -2.38 -8.09
CA GLN A 26 7.82 -1.48 -9.19
C GLN A 26 8.72 -0.29 -8.72
N GLY A 27 9.47 -0.46 -7.62
CA GLY A 27 10.28 0.62 -7.03
C GLY A 27 9.49 1.66 -6.22
N ARG A 28 8.17 1.48 -6.06
CA ARG A 28 7.29 2.28 -5.20
C ARG A 28 7.00 1.54 -3.90
N THR A 29 6.98 2.26 -2.78
CA THR A 29 6.62 1.69 -1.48
C THR A 29 5.15 1.95 -1.21
N TYR A 30 4.35 0.90 -1.11
CA TYR A 30 2.95 0.96 -0.75
C TYR A 30 2.77 0.57 0.71
N LEU A 31 1.95 1.35 1.42
CA LEU A 31 1.62 1.16 2.82
C LEU A 31 0.19 0.62 2.93
N PHE A 32 0.00 -0.34 3.83
CA PHE A 32 -1.31 -0.95 4.04
C PHE A 32 -1.77 -0.75 5.47
N CYS A 33 -3.08 -0.58 5.64
CA CYS A 33 -3.67 -0.47 6.97
C CYS A 33 -3.62 -1.81 7.72
N SER A 34 -3.52 -2.93 7.02
CA SER A 34 -3.53 -4.29 7.59
C SER A 34 -2.92 -5.32 6.64
N THR A 35 -2.56 -6.48 7.20
CA THR A 35 -2.07 -7.64 6.43
C THR A 35 -3.11 -8.12 5.40
N ALA A 36 -4.40 -7.97 5.68
CA ALA A 36 -5.47 -8.31 4.73
C ALA A 36 -5.44 -7.43 3.47
N CYS A 37 -5.20 -6.12 3.60
CA CYS A 37 -5.03 -5.23 2.43
C CYS A 37 -3.74 -5.58 1.68
N LYS A 38 -2.64 -5.87 2.39
CA LYS A 38 -1.41 -6.35 1.76
C LYS A 38 -1.63 -7.63 0.96
N ASP A 39 -2.40 -8.58 1.49
CA ASP A 39 -2.68 -9.86 0.81
C ASP A 39 -3.51 -9.66 -0.46
N ARG A 40 -4.57 -8.84 -0.39
CA ARG A 40 -5.37 -8.42 -1.56
C ARG A 40 -4.52 -7.71 -2.61
N PHE A 41 -3.64 -6.80 -2.18
CA PHE A 41 -2.71 -6.15 -3.08
C PHE A 41 -1.70 -7.13 -3.67
N THR A 42 -1.26 -8.14 -2.92
CA THR A 42 -0.31 -9.15 -3.43
C THR A 42 -0.99 -10.13 -4.39
N ALA A 43 -2.30 -10.36 -4.23
CA ALA A 43 -3.10 -11.16 -5.15
C ALA A 43 -3.26 -10.48 -6.52
N ASP A 44 -3.55 -9.17 -6.53
CA ASP A 44 -3.78 -8.41 -7.76
C ASP A 44 -3.04 -7.05 -7.74
N PRO A 45 -1.69 -7.02 -7.67
CA PRO A 45 -0.94 -5.76 -7.53
C PRO A 45 -1.08 -4.86 -8.74
N ASP A 46 -1.27 -5.45 -9.93
CA ASP A 46 -1.44 -4.73 -11.20
C ASP A 46 -2.64 -3.77 -11.11
N GLN A 47 -3.81 -4.26 -10.68
CA GLN A 47 -5.04 -3.48 -10.49
C GLN A 47 -4.88 -2.27 -9.56
N TYR A 48 -3.94 -2.35 -8.61
CA TYR A 48 -3.68 -1.28 -7.63
C TYR A 48 -2.46 -0.43 -8.00
N THR A 49 -1.70 -0.82 -9.02
CA THR A 49 -0.48 -0.14 -9.48
C THR A 49 -0.52 0.30 -10.93
N GLU A 50 -1.67 0.12 -11.60
CA GLU A 50 -2.03 0.72 -12.88
C GLU A 50 -2.09 2.26 -12.77
N GLU A 51 -0.91 2.86 -12.62
CA GLU A 51 -0.66 4.18 -13.18
C GLU A 51 -0.26 3.94 -14.63
N GLU A 52 -1.29 4.03 -15.46
CA GLU A 52 -1.26 4.06 -16.91
C GLU A 52 -0.06 4.87 -17.44
N ARG A 53 0.51 4.28 -18.50
CA ARG A 53 1.68 4.66 -19.31
C ARG A 53 1.84 6.13 -19.69
#